data_AF-A0A8P4KG86-F1
#
_entry.id   AF-A0A8P4KG86-F1
#
_cell.length_a   1.000
_cell.length_b   1.000
_cell.length_c   1.000
_cell.angle_alpha   90.00
_cell.angle_beta   90.00
_cell.angle_gamma   90.00
#
_symmetry.space_group_name_H-M   'P 1'
#
loop_
_entity.id
_entity.type
_entity.pdbx_description
1 polymer ?
#
loop_
_entity_poly.entity_id
_entity_poly.type
_entity_poly.pdbx_seq_one_letter_code
_entity_poly.pdbx_strand_id
1 'polypeptide(L)'
;MASRWQEGPRGRSEDPAGGLKTTRVPRQQEPSGETEDAAESLRELPRWMRLYFYGMHGVTLDVLLSSLQGVLNYRDPKLVGFSSPYLCIMHSLTHFALEKIYSQKRCFRGRPVVFHLIFYPSVYIGLQILIGNINTLTEQVRVVSGTQLAVHYILALYFAQVFHRGLSRLQYHPSCHPDPPSAPAPEDRGRVRGPLRGLPGFLRFLFFGMHGFLDEVIFTSVFNLVEKSDRTMSGHTSLWSFLMYGSCSFVVEKLYLHLHFSRGWGTCRRLPIYICFIYAWEFSWGLVLRQFDACSWDYSHYPHNFMGLITLLYLPGWVCLSLYQDMLSNVLLRIKHVPADIPGSSNKDKNTTEDPVLFT
;
A
#
# COMPACT_ATOMS: atom_id res chain seq x y z
N MET A 1 25.02 29.82 -74.25
CA MET A 1 24.82 28.93 -75.42
C MET A 1 24.31 27.61 -74.85
N ALA A 2 22.99 27.38 -74.90
CA ALA A 2 22.31 26.63 -75.97
C ALA A 2 22.53 25.12 -75.78
N SER A 3 21.57 24.20 -75.82
CA SER A 3 20.13 24.21 -76.11
C SER A 3 19.63 22.75 -76.00
N ARG A 4 18.32 22.57 -75.74
CA ARG A 4 17.32 21.56 -76.19
C ARG A 4 17.82 20.26 -76.86
N TRP A 5 17.17 19.10 -76.71
CA TRP A 5 15.95 18.61 -77.41
C TRP A 5 15.35 17.42 -76.61
N GLN A 6 14.07 17.33 -76.20
CA GLN A 6 12.76 17.22 -76.89
C GLN A 6 12.46 15.82 -77.48
N GLU A 7 11.42 15.14 -76.99
CA GLU A 7 10.35 14.46 -77.77
C GLU A 7 9.25 13.83 -76.88
N GLY A 8 7.97 14.09 -77.21
CA GLY A 8 6.79 13.26 -76.88
C GLY A 8 6.36 12.49 -78.15
N PRO A 9 5.21 11.75 -78.24
CA PRO A 9 3.85 12.32 -78.01
C PRO A 9 2.64 11.35 -77.69
N ARG A 10 1.49 11.96 -77.35
CA ARG A 10 0.06 11.71 -77.75
C ARG A 10 -0.82 10.52 -77.27
N GLY A 11 -2.06 10.90 -76.86
CA GLY A 11 -3.36 10.22 -77.10
C GLY A 11 -4.41 10.43 -75.98
N ARG A 12 -5.28 11.48 -75.96
CA ARG A 12 -6.76 11.57 -76.28
C ARG A 12 -7.64 10.38 -75.81
N SER A 13 -8.83 10.53 -75.19
CA SER A 13 -10.03 11.37 -75.47
C SER A 13 -10.90 11.56 -74.19
N GLU A 14 -11.50 12.72 -73.88
CA GLU A 14 -12.86 13.25 -74.21
C GLU A 14 -13.74 13.47 -72.94
N ASP A 15 -14.30 14.68 -72.84
CA ASP A 15 -15.29 15.24 -71.87
C ASP A 15 -16.76 14.83 -72.27
N PRO A 16 -17.91 15.24 -71.62
CA PRO A 16 -18.13 16.38 -70.70
C PRO A 16 -19.17 16.20 -69.55
N ALA A 17 -19.31 17.28 -68.76
CA ALA A 17 -20.55 17.92 -68.28
C ALA A 17 -20.87 17.92 -66.76
N GLY A 18 -21.07 19.14 -66.22
CA GLY A 18 -22.10 19.38 -65.21
C GLY A 18 -21.69 20.07 -63.91
N GLY A 19 -21.69 21.41 -63.90
CA GLY A 19 -22.47 22.19 -62.93
C GLY A 19 -22.00 22.38 -61.48
N LEU A 20 -21.96 23.67 -61.13
CA LEU A 20 -22.25 24.28 -59.82
C LEU A 20 -21.12 24.51 -58.79
N LYS A 21 -20.85 25.81 -58.60
CA LYS A 21 -20.08 26.44 -57.54
C LYS A 21 -20.64 26.09 -56.16
N THR A 22 -19.77 25.71 -55.23
CA THR A 22 -19.99 25.87 -53.78
C THR A 22 -18.75 26.46 -53.11
N THR A 23 -19.01 27.50 -52.34
CA THR A 23 -18.08 28.39 -51.65
C THR A 23 -17.27 27.65 -50.57
N ARG A 24 -15.94 27.67 -50.66
CA ARG A 24 -15.03 27.14 -49.62
C ARG A 24 -14.98 28.11 -48.42
N VAL A 25 -15.43 27.63 -47.27
CA VAL A 25 -15.25 28.27 -45.95
C VAL A 25 -13.80 28.04 -45.47
N PRO A 26 -13.15 28.99 -44.76
CA PRO A 26 -11.77 28.84 -44.32
C PRO A 26 -11.65 27.79 -43.21
N ARG A 27 -10.60 26.97 -43.30
CA ARG A 27 -10.19 25.98 -42.31
C ARG A 27 -9.73 26.70 -41.04
N GLN A 28 -10.54 26.68 -39.99
CA GLN A 28 -10.17 27.20 -38.68
C GLN A 28 -9.21 26.23 -37.97
N GLN A 29 -8.22 26.82 -37.32
CA GLN A 29 -7.06 26.23 -36.66
C GLN A 29 -7.41 25.11 -35.67
N GLU A 30 -6.62 24.04 -35.69
CA GLU A 30 -6.45 23.18 -34.51
C GLU A 30 -5.78 24.00 -33.40
N PRO A 31 -6.30 24.01 -32.16
CA PRO A 31 -5.52 24.47 -31.03
C PRO A 31 -4.55 23.36 -30.63
N SER A 32 -3.29 23.55 -31.02
CA SER A 32 -2.14 22.91 -30.40
C SER A 32 -2.05 23.30 -28.92
N GLY A 33 -1.92 22.28 -28.07
CA GLY A 33 -1.23 22.27 -26.78
C GLY A 33 -1.44 23.47 -25.86
N GLU A 34 -2.29 23.30 -24.84
CA GLU A 34 -2.17 23.93 -23.51
C GLU A 34 -3.38 23.53 -22.65
N THR A 35 -3.54 22.25 -22.30
CA THR A 35 -4.46 21.83 -21.21
C THR A 35 -4.18 20.41 -20.68
N GLU A 36 -2.92 20.02 -20.48
CA GLU A 36 -2.61 18.78 -19.73
C GLU A 36 -2.17 19.00 -18.27
N ASP A 37 -1.94 20.24 -17.84
CA ASP A 37 -1.48 20.55 -16.47
C ASP A 37 -2.59 20.94 -15.48
N ALA A 38 -3.86 20.75 -15.84
CA ALA A 38 -4.99 21.12 -14.98
C ALA A 38 -6.00 19.97 -14.81
N ALA A 39 -5.57 18.85 -14.20
CA ALA A 39 -6.41 17.97 -13.34
C ALA A 39 -5.71 16.66 -12.96
N GLU A 40 -4.63 16.70 -12.17
CA GLU A 40 -4.22 15.50 -11.43
C GLU A 40 -5.18 15.24 -10.27
N SER A 41 -6.36 14.75 -10.60
CA SER A 41 -7.36 14.32 -9.64
C SER A 41 -6.79 13.21 -8.75
N LEU A 42 -6.77 13.46 -7.44
CA LEU A 42 -6.47 12.44 -6.43
C LEU A 42 -7.40 11.24 -6.64
N ARG A 43 -6.82 10.07 -6.88
CA ARG A 43 -7.57 8.85 -7.14
C ARG A 43 -7.70 8.03 -5.87
N GLU A 44 -8.77 7.24 -5.80
CA GLU A 44 -8.83 6.15 -4.84
C GLU A 44 -7.62 5.24 -5.00
N LEU A 45 -7.28 4.56 -3.90
CA LEU A 45 -6.21 3.57 -3.87
C LEU A 45 -6.37 2.52 -4.99
N PRO A 46 -5.34 2.28 -5.82
CA PRO A 46 -5.35 1.22 -6.82
C PRO A 46 -5.66 -0.14 -6.20
N ARG A 47 -6.34 -1.02 -6.96
CA ARG A 47 -6.79 -2.34 -6.48
C ARG A 47 -5.64 -3.20 -5.95
N TRP A 48 -4.50 -3.22 -6.66
CA TRP A 48 -3.32 -3.98 -6.25
C TRP A 48 -2.79 -3.52 -4.89
N MET A 49 -2.83 -2.21 -4.61
CA MET A 49 -2.32 -1.66 -3.36
C MET A 49 -3.27 -1.99 -2.20
N ARG A 50 -4.59 -1.97 -2.43
CA ARG A 50 -5.58 -2.44 -1.45
C ARG A 50 -5.37 -3.93 -1.13
N LEU A 51 -5.22 -4.77 -2.14
CA LEU A 51 -4.94 -6.21 -1.97
C LEU A 51 -3.67 -6.42 -1.14
N TYR A 52 -2.60 -5.68 -1.43
CA TYR A 52 -1.35 -5.73 -0.68
C TYR A 52 -1.54 -5.32 0.80
N PHE A 53 -2.27 -4.23 1.08
CA PHE A 53 -2.60 -3.84 2.46
C PHE A 53 -3.42 -4.91 3.19
N TYR A 54 -4.34 -5.58 2.50
CA TYR A 54 -5.14 -6.65 3.06
C TYR A 54 -4.31 -7.88 3.43
N GLY A 55 -3.47 -8.35 2.51
CA GLY A 55 -2.59 -9.49 2.77
C GLY A 55 -1.61 -9.21 3.90
N MET A 56 -0.91 -8.08 3.83
CA MET A 56 0.06 -7.67 4.85
C MET A 56 -0.57 -7.53 6.24
N HIS A 57 -1.73 -6.89 6.32
CA HIS A 57 -2.42 -6.71 7.59
C HIS A 57 -2.97 -8.04 8.15
N GLY A 58 -3.48 -8.91 7.27
CA GLY A 58 -3.88 -10.27 7.65
C GLY A 58 -2.72 -11.08 8.23
N VAL A 59 -1.57 -11.10 7.54
CA VAL A 59 -0.34 -11.76 8.04
C VAL A 59 0.09 -11.19 9.39
N THR A 60 0.03 -9.86 9.55
CA THR A 60 0.35 -9.21 10.84
C THR A 60 -0.56 -9.71 11.95
N LEU A 61 -1.88 -9.83 11.70
CA LEU A 61 -2.82 -10.33 12.68
C LEU A 61 -2.60 -11.80 13.01
N ASP A 62 -2.30 -12.64 12.00
CA ASP A 62 -1.96 -14.06 12.22
C ASP A 62 -0.75 -14.20 13.15
N VAL A 63 0.32 -13.43 12.88
CA VAL A 63 1.55 -13.41 13.69
C VAL A 63 1.26 -12.94 15.12
N LEU A 64 0.50 -11.84 15.28
CA LEU A 64 0.14 -11.32 16.60
C LEU A 64 -0.71 -12.29 17.41
N LEU A 65 -1.73 -12.91 16.78
CA LEU A 65 -2.65 -13.83 17.45
C LEU A 65 -1.95 -15.13 17.84
N SER A 66 -1.15 -15.70 16.94
CA SER A 66 -0.40 -16.93 17.21
C SER A 66 0.69 -16.71 18.25
N SER A 67 1.40 -15.58 18.21
CA SER A 67 2.38 -15.21 19.23
C SER A 67 1.72 -14.98 20.60
N LEU A 68 0.61 -14.24 20.65
CA LEU A 68 -0.13 -14.03 21.91
C LEU A 68 -0.61 -15.35 22.50
N GLN A 69 -1.12 -16.27 21.67
CA GLN A 69 -1.50 -17.61 22.11
C GLN A 69 -0.29 -18.40 22.63
N GLY A 70 0.87 -18.28 21.97
CA GLY A 70 2.14 -18.85 22.40
C GLY A 70 2.58 -18.33 23.77
N VAL A 71 2.50 -17.02 24.00
CA VAL A 71 2.82 -16.39 25.29
C VAL A 71 1.89 -16.84 26.41
N LEU A 72 0.58 -16.86 26.15
CA LEU A 72 -0.42 -17.25 27.14
C LEU A 72 -0.27 -18.70 27.58
N ASN A 73 0.12 -19.59 26.66
CA ASN A 73 0.24 -21.02 26.93
C ASN A 73 1.64 -21.45 27.39
N TYR A 74 2.70 -20.86 26.83
CA TYR A 74 4.09 -21.34 26.97
C TYR A 74 5.08 -20.29 27.50
N ARG A 75 4.68 -19.03 27.69
CA ARG A 75 5.53 -17.91 28.14
C ARG A 75 6.86 -17.79 27.37
N ASP A 76 6.81 -17.99 26.05
CA ASP A 76 8.00 -17.93 25.19
C ASP A 76 8.54 -16.49 25.09
N PRO A 77 9.78 -16.22 25.56
CA PRO A 77 10.40 -14.89 25.46
C PRO A 77 10.70 -14.47 24.01
N LYS A 78 10.75 -15.42 23.07
CA LYS A 78 11.03 -15.15 21.64
C LYS A 78 9.81 -14.63 20.89
N LEU A 79 8.61 -14.73 21.48
CA LEU A 79 7.37 -14.17 20.94
C LEU A 79 7.11 -14.62 19.49
N VAL A 80 7.36 -15.90 19.17
CA VAL A 80 7.26 -16.42 17.81
C VAL A 80 5.79 -16.48 17.36
N GLY A 81 5.51 -15.90 16.19
CA GLY A 81 4.23 -16.01 15.49
C GLY A 81 4.38 -16.72 14.14
N PHE A 82 3.26 -17.19 13.61
CA PHE A 82 3.18 -18.03 12.42
C PHE A 82 2.18 -17.45 11.41
N SER A 83 2.50 -17.54 10.13
CA SER A 83 1.58 -17.30 9.01
C SER A 83 2.10 -18.01 7.76
N SER A 84 1.50 -17.79 6.60
CA SER A 84 1.98 -18.36 5.34
C SER A 84 1.69 -17.46 4.14
N PRO A 85 2.45 -17.59 3.04
CA PRO A 85 2.14 -16.90 1.78
C PRO A 85 0.74 -17.23 1.26
N TYR A 86 0.26 -18.45 1.48
CA TYR A 86 -1.11 -18.86 1.14
C TYR A 86 -2.15 -18.05 1.94
N LEU A 87 -1.99 -17.96 3.27
CA LEU A 87 -2.89 -17.17 4.11
C LEU A 87 -2.86 -15.69 3.73
N CYS A 88 -1.71 -15.15 3.37
CA CYS A 88 -1.61 -13.78 2.83
C CYS A 88 -2.53 -13.55 1.62
N ILE A 89 -2.56 -14.49 0.66
CA ILE A 89 -3.45 -14.43 -0.50
C ILE A 89 -4.92 -14.56 -0.06
N MET A 90 -5.23 -15.50 0.83
CA MET A 90 -6.59 -15.69 1.34
C MET A 90 -7.11 -14.45 2.07
N HIS A 91 -6.29 -13.81 2.90
CA HIS A 91 -6.61 -12.54 3.57
C HIS A 91 -6.83 -11.43 2.54
N SER A 92 -5.97 -11.34 1.53
CA SER A 92 -6.10 -10.36 0.45
C SER A 92 -7.45 -10.46 -0.25
N LEU A 93 -7.84 -11.66 -0.66
CA LEU A 93 -9.09 -11.92 -1.38
C LEU A 93 -10.32 -11.73 -0.48
N THR A 94 -10.25 -12.24 0.74
CA THR A 94 -11.36 -12.18 1.71
C THR A 94 -11.67 -10.74 2.10
N HIS A 95 -10.64 -9.95 2.43
CA HIS A 95 -10.85 -8.54 2.80
C HIS A 95 -11.22 -7.67 1.60
N PHE A 96 -10.81 -8.04 0.38
CA PHE A 96 -11.30 -7.40 -0.83
C PHE A 96 -12.79 -7.67 -1.06
N ALA A 97 -13.26 -8.91 -0.82
CA ALA A 97 -14.69 -9.23 -0.86
C ALA A 97 -15.47 -8.48 0.24
N LEU A 98 -14.94 -8.46 1.46
CA LEU A 98 -15.54 -7.73 2.60
C LEU A 98 -15.62 -6.23 2.34
N GLU A 99 -14.66 -5.63 1.65
CA GLU A 99 -14.73 -4.23 1.24
C GLU A 99 -15.91 -3.94 0.30
N LYS A 100 -16.21 -4.87 -0.62
CA LYS A 100 -17.38 -4.75 -1.51
C LYS A 100 -18.68 -4.81 -0.72
N ILE A 101 -18.76 -5.72 0.24
CA ILE A 101 -19.90 -5.83 1.17
C ILE A 101 -20.00 -4.57 2.04
N TYR A 102 -18.88 -4.06 2.52
CA TYR A 102 -18.79 -2.80 3.29
C TYR A 102 -19.29 -1.60 2.48
N SER A 103 -19.05 -1.58 1.17
CA SER A 103 -19.52 -0.52 0.27
C SER A 103 -21.06 -0.51 0.12
N GLN A 104 -21.71 -1.67 0.32
CA GLN A 104 -23.17 -1.79 0.32
C GLN A 104 -23.84 -1.22 1.58
N LYS A 105 -23.07 -0.64 2.53
CA LYS A 105 -23.62 0.05 3.72
C LYS A 105 -24.70 1.09 3.40
N ARG A 106 -24.70 1.65 2.18
CA ARG A 106 -25.73 2.60 1.73
C ARG A 106 -27.14 1.99 1.72
N CYS A 107 -27.27 0.68 1.51
CA CYS A 107 -28.54 -0.04 1.56
C CYS A 107 -29.11 -0.14 2.99
N PHE A 108 -28.27 0.02 4.02
CA PHE A 108 -28.64 -0.06 5.43
C PHE A 108 -28.72 1.31 6.12
N ARG A 109 -28.87 2.41 5.35
CA ARG A 109 -28.89 3.79 5.86
C ARG A 109 -29.88 4.02 7.02
N GLY A 110 -30.98 3.27 7.08
CA GLY A 110 -31.97 3.38 8.16
C GLY A 110 -31.54 2.74 9.49
N ARG A 111 -30.55 1.83 9.51
CA ARG A 111 -30.09 1.10 10.71
C ARG A 111 -28.59 0.79 10.65
N PRO A 112 -27.70 1.79 10.75
CA PRO A 112 -26.25 1.59 10.61
C PRO A 112 -25.66 0.65 11.68
N VAL A 113 -26.25 0.64 12.88
CA VAL A 113 -25.82 -0.22 13.98
C VAL A 113 -26.00 -1.71 13.65
N VAL A 114 -27.11 -2.07 12.99
CA VAL A 114 -27.38 -3.47 12.57
C VAL A 114 -26.35 -3.93 11.55
N PHE A 115 -25.93 -3.04 10.66
CA PHE A 115 -24.89 -3.36 9.68
C PHE A 115 -23.54 -3.63 10.35
N HIS A 116 -23.09 -2.75 11.23
CA HIS A 116 -21.75 -2.83 11.84
C HIS A 116 -21.62 -3.89 12.94
N LEU A 117 -22.69 -4.16 13.71
CA LEU A 117 -22.62 -5.07 14.86
C LEU A 117 -23.13 -6.48 14.57
N ILE A 118 -23.97 -6.65 13.53
CA ILE A 118 -24.63 -7.93 13.24
C ILE A 118 -24.27 -8.42 11.84
N PHE A 119 -24.62 -7.67 10.79
CA PHE A 119 -24.47 -8.17 9.41
C PHE A 119 -23.00 -8.36 9.02
N TYR A 120 -22.15 -7.34 9.19
CA TYR A 120 -20.74 -7.43 8.81
C TYR A 120 -19.98 -8.50 9.63
N PRO A 121 -20.12 -8.55 10.98
CA PRO A 121 -19.48 -9.61 11.76
C PRO A 121 -19.91 -11.03 11.39
N SER A 122 -21.19 -11.26 11.13
CA SER A 122 -21.68 -12.58 10.68
C SER A 122 -21.05 -13.02 9.37
N VAL A 123 -20.95 -12.12 8.39
CA VAL A 123 -20.29 -12.41 7.10
C VAL A 123 -18.79 -12.65 7.28
N TYR A 124 -18.11 -11.82 8.08
CA TYR A 124 -16.69 -11.99 8.39
C TYR A 124 -16.40 -13.35 9.02
N ILE A 125 -17.15 -13.70 10.07
CA ILE A 125 -16.99 -14.99 10.78
C ILE A 125 -17.26 -16.15 9.83
N GLY A 126 -18.32 -16.08 9.01
CA GLY A 126 -18.62 -17.11 8.02
C GLY A 126 -17.49 -17.34 7.01
N LEU A 127 -16.88 -16.26 6.51
CA LEU A 127 -15.71 -16.33 5.63
C LEU A 127 -14.49 -16.93 6.33
N GLN A 128 -14.21 -16.53 7.58
CA GLN A 128 -13.07 -17.06 8.33
C GLN A 128 -13.21 -18.55 8.65
N ILE A 129 -14.43 -19.02 8.98
CA ILE A 129 -14.72 -20.45 9.15
C ILE A 129 -14.50 -21.20 7.83
N LEU A 130 -14.93 -20.63 6.70
CA LEU A 130 -14.72 -21.24 5.39
C LEU A 130 -13.23 -21.40 5.06
N ILE A 131 -12.42 -20.36 5.27
CA ILE A 131 -10.96 -20.40 5.06
C ILE A 131 -10.32 -21.43 5.99
N GLY A 132 -10.71 -21.44 7.27
CA GLY A 132 -10.21 -22.39 8.26
C GLY A 132 -10.51 -23.84 7.86
N ASN A 133 -11.71 -24.12 7.37
CA ASN A 133 -12.12 -25.45 6.92
C ASN A 133 -11.43 -25.89 5.62
N ILE A 134 -11.16 -24.97 4.69
CA ILE A 134 -10.41 -25.29 3.46
C ILE A 134 -8.99 -25.73 3.81
N ASN A 135 -8.37 -25.10 4.82
CA ASN A 135 -7.03 -25.47 5.27
C ASN A 135 -6.99 -26.86 5.97
N THR A 136 -8.12 -27.35 6.48
CA THR A 136 -8.23 -28.63 7.21
C THR A 136 -9.00 -29.70 6.43
N LEU A 137 -9.13 -29.57 5.10
CA LEU A 137 -9.88 -30.49 4.21
C LEU A 137 -9.43 -31.97 4.27
N THR A 138 -8.42 -32.30 5.06
CA THR A 138 -7.96 -33.66 5.34
C THR A 138 -8.51 -34.30 6.62
N GLU A 139 -8.88 -33.57 7.68
CA GLU A 139 -9.47 -34.19 8.90
C GLU A 139 -10.41 -33.24 9.66
N GLN A 140 -11.67 -33.70 9.81
CA GLN A 140 -12.75 -33.19 10.69
C GLN A 140 -13.15 -31.71 10.64
N VAL A 141 -14.47 -31.47 10.60
CA VAL A 141 -15.06 -30.12 10.72
C VAL A 141 -14.63 -29.52 12.05
N ARG A 142 -13.88 -28.40 11.98
CA ARG A 142 -13.38 -27.72 13.18
C ARG A 142 -14.55 -27.08 13.92
N VAL A 143 -14.96 -27.66 15.05
CA VAL A 143 -15.87 -27.00 15.98
C VAL A 143 -15.12 -25.81 16.58
N VAL A 144 -15.49 -24.59 16.16
CA VAL A 144 -14.87 -23.35 16.62
C VAL A 144 -15.21 -23.14 18.09
N SER A 145 -14.18 -23.00 18.94
CA SER A 145 -14.38 -22.70 20.37
C SER A 145 -15.08 -21.35 20.55
N GLY A 146 -15.89 -21.19 21.61
CA GLY A 146 -16.53 -19.92 21.94
C GLY A 146 -15.53 -18.76 22.10
N THR A 147 -14.32 -19.04 22.59
CA THR A 147 -13.24 -18.04 22.69
C THR A 147 -12.74 -17.60 21.32
N GLN A 148 -12.57 -18.53 20.38
CA GLN A 148 -12.19 -18.21 19.00
C GLN A 148 -13.28 -17.39 18.31
N LEU A 149 -14.55 -17.73 18.51
CA LEU A 149 -15.66 -16.95 17.95
C LEU A 149 -15.66 -15.51 18.47
N ALA A 150 -15.41 -15.31 19.77
CA ALA A 150 -15.29 -13.98 20.36
C ALA A 150 -14.13 -13.17 19.76
N VAL A 151 -12.96 -13.80 19.55
CA VAL A 151 -11.82 -13.15 18.89
C VAL A 151 -12.18 -12.72 17.46
N HIS A 152 -12.78 -13.62 16.65
CA HIS A 152 -13.20 -13.28 15.29
C HIS A 152 -14.26 -12.17 15.28
N TYR A 153 -15.16 -12.12 16.26
CA TYR A 153 -16.13 -11.04 16.39
C TYR A 153 -15.45 -9.69 16.67
N ILE A 154 -14.50 -9.64 17.61
CA ILE A 154 -13.72 -8.43 17.92
C ILE A 154 -12.94 -7.96 16.68
N LEU A 155 -12.29 -8.88 15.96
CA LEU A 155 -11.60 -8.57 14.72
C LEU A 155 -12.56 -8.01 13.66
N ALA A 156 -13.75 -8.59 13.52
CA ALA A 156 -14.75 -8.08 12.59
C ALA A 156 -15.15 -6.63 12.90
N LEU A 157 -15.35 -6.31 14.18
CA LEU A 157 -15.63 -4.93 14.62
C LEU A 157 -14.47 -3.99 14.29
N TYR A 158 -13.23 -4.42 14.56
CA TYR A 158 -12.03 -3.68 14.18
C TYR A 158 -11.97 -3.42 12.68
N PHE A 159 -12.22 -4.42 11.84
CA PHE A 159 -12.19 -4.27 10.40
C PHE A 159 -13.28 -3.31 9.89
N ALA A 160 -14.49 -3.44 10.43
CA ALA A 160 -15.63 -2.60 10.06
C ALA A 160 -15.45 -1.13 10.46
N GLN A 161 -14.89 -0.87 11.64
CA GLN A 161 -14.88 0.48 12.24
C GLN A 161 -13.56 1.21 12.02
N VAL A 162 -12.44 0.50 12.11
CA VAL A 162 -11.09 1.08 12.11
C VAL A 162 -10.44 0.90 10.75
N PHE A 163 -10.28 -0.34 10.29
CA PHE A 163 -9.43 -0.64 9.14
C PHE A 163 -9.99 -0.12 7.81
N HIS A 164 -11.24 -0.47 7.45
CA HIS A 164 -11.84 0.05 6.21
C HIS A 164 -11.98 1.57 6.23
N ARG A 165 -12.22 2.16 7.41
CA ARG A 165 -12.27 3.62 7.57
C ARG A 165 -10.89 4.25 7.38
N GLY A 166 -9.83 3.64 7.92
CA GLY A 166 -8.44 4.06 7.73
C GLY A 166 -8.01 4.00 6.27
N LEU A 167 -8.28 2.88 5.59
CA LEU A 167 -7.95 2.70 4.18
C LEU A 167 -8.68 3.72 3.29
N SER A 168 -9.95 4.03 3.58
CA SER A 168 -10.72 5.04 2.84
C SER A 168 -10.18 6.47 2.95
N ARG A 169 -9.33 6.75 3.95
CA ARG A 169 -8.66 8.06 4.13
C ARG A 169 -7.36 8.17 3.34
N LEU A 170 -6.86 7.07 2.79
CA LEU A 170 -5.67 7.07 1.94
C LEU A 170 -6.07 7.40 0.50
N GLN A 171 -5.34 8.31 -0.11
CA GLN A 171 -5.49 8.68 -1.52
C GLN A 171 -4.17 8.47 -2.24
N TYR A 172 -4.27 8.08 -3.51
CA TYR A 172 -3.12 7.87 -4.36
C TYR A 172 -2.95 9.04 -5.32
N HIS A 173 -1.77 9.63 -5.29
CA HIS A 173 -1.35 10.70 -6.19
C HIS A 173 -0.31 10.14 -7.17
N PRO A 174 -0.62 10.06 -8.48
CA PRO A 174 0.28 9.47 -9.47
C PRO A 174 1.64 10.17 -9.57
N SER A 175 1.70 11.47 -9.30
CA SER A 175 2.91 12.26 -9.39
C SER A 175 3.82 12.16 -8.17
N CYS A 176 5.12 12.10 -8.45
CA CYS A 176 6.18 11.82 -7.48
C CYS A 176 6.96 13.08 -7.08
N HIS A 177 6.39 14.27 -7.25
CA HIS A 177 7.05 15.50 -6.82
C HIS A 177 6.69 15.78 -5.35
N PRO A 178 7.65 15.83 -4.42
CA PRO A 178 7.40 16.43 -3.12
C PRO A 178 7.12 17.91 -3.36
N ASP A 179 5.97 18.38 -2.88
CA ASP A 179 5.67 19.80 -2.84
C ASP A 179 6.85 20.52 -2.15
N PRO A 180 7.45 21.55 -2.77
CA PRO A 180 8.50 22.31 -2.11
C PRO A 180 7.96 22.89 -0.80
N PRO A 181 8.82 23.10 0.23
CA PRO A 181 8.39 23.72 1.48
C PRO A 181 7.81 25.12 1.19
N SER A 182 6.48 25.18 1.19
CA SER A 182 5.60 26.36 1.22
C SER A 182 6.29 27.70 0.96
N ALA A 183 6.41 28.07 -0.32
CA ALA A 183 6.28 29.48 -0.69
C ALA A 183 4.78 29.85 -0.55
N PRO A 184 4.43 31.06 -0.09
CA PRO A 184 3.04 31.47 0.05
C PRO A 184 2.39 31.53 -1.33
N ALA A 185 1.48 30.61 -1.62
CA ALA A 185 0.67 30.63 -2.83
C ALA A 185 -0.36 31.78 -2.76
N PRO A 186 -0.65 32.46 -3.88
CA PRO A 186 -1.65 33.52 -3.91
C PRO A 186 -3.04 32.94 -3.67
N GLU A 187 -3.89 33.72 -2.99
CA GLU A 187 -5.25 33.35 -2.59
C GLU A 187 -6.13 33.03 -3.80
N ASP A 188 -6.35 31.74 -4.08
CA ASP A 188 -7.43 31.29 -4.96
C ASP A 188 -8.66 30.88 -4.13
N ARG A 189 -9.71 31.69 -4.22
CA ARG A 189 -11.01 31.48 -3.55
C ARG A 189 -11.80 30.40 -4.30
N GLY A 190 -11.64 29.14 -3.92
CA GLY A 190 -12.57 28.09 -4.35
C GLY A 190 -12.20 26.68 -3.89
N ARG A 191 -12.99 26.09 -2.99
CA ARG A 191 -12.83 24.78 -2.31
C ARG A 191 -11.68 24.70 -1.30
N VAL A 192 -12.02 24.97 -0.05
CA VAL A 192 -11.21 24.56 1.12
C VAL A 192 -11.27 23.03 1.25
N ARG A 193 -10.43 22.31 0.50
CA ARG A 193 -10.05 20.94 0.84
C ARG A 193 -8.79 21.08 1.70
N GLY A 194 -8.87 20.69 2.98
CA GLY A 194 -7.75 20.85 3.92
C GLY A 194 -6.43 20.28 3.36
N PRO A 195 -5.27 20.80 3.78
CA PRO A 195 -3.99 20.47 3.17
C PRO A 195 -3.73 18.96 3.23
N LEU A 196 -3.61 18.33 2.05
CA LEU A 196 -3.22 16.92 1.94
C LEU A 196 -1.79 16.76 2.45
N ARG A 197 -1.65 16.13 3.61
CA ARG A 197 -0.34 15.85 4.20
C ARG A 197 0.13 14.47 3.75
N GLY A 198 1.45 14.34 3.56
CA GLY A 198 2.07 13.03 3.41
C GLY A 198 1.74 12.13 4.62
N LEU A 199 1.88 10.82 4.45
CA LEU A 199 1.54 9.85 5.48
C LEU A 199 2.24 10.16 6.82
N PRO A 200 1.54 10.31 7.95
CA PRO A 200 2.14 10.54 9.26
C PRO A 200 3.28 9.55 9.57
N GLY A 201 4.34 10.00 10.24
CA GLY A 201 5.52 9.18 10.53
C GLY A 201 5.18 7.88 11.29
N PHE A 202 4.24 7.94 12.23
CA PHE A 202 3.76 6.75 12.93
C PHE A 202 3.08 5.73 11.99
N LEU A 203 2.26 6.19 11.05
CA LEU A 203 1.62 5.29 10.08
C LEU A 203 2.64 4.67 9.11
N ARG A 204 3.71 5.40 8.78
CA ARG A 204 4.85 4.84 8.03
C ARG A 204 5.59 3.76 8.82
N PHE A 205 5.85 4.01 10.10
CA PHE A 205 6.49 3.02 10.97
C PHE A 205 5.64 1.75 11.10
N LEU A 206 4.33 1.90 11.33
CA LEU A 206 3.40 0.77 11.37
C LEU A 206 3.40 -0.01 10.05
N PHE A 207 3.38 0.70 8.92
CA PHE A 207 3.47 0.09 7.61
C PHE A 207 4.76 -0.73 7.46
N PHE A 208 5.91 -0.15 7.79
CA PHE A 208 7.20 -0.84 7.68
C PHE A 208 7.30 -2.04 8.63
N GLY A 209 6.75 -1.94 9.85
CA GLY A 209 6.73 -3.07 10.77
C GLY A 209 5.85 -4.23 10.27
N MET A 210 4.63 -3.93 9.79
CA MET A 210 3.74 -4.94 9.18
C MET A 210 4.36 -5.55 7.92
N HIS A 211 5.05 -4.73 7.14
CA HIS A 211 5.73 -5.19 5.94
C HIS A 211 6.95 -6.06 6.26
N GLY A 212 7.71 -5.73 7.31
CA GLY A 212 8.80 -6.57 7.80
C GLY A 212 8.33 -7.96 8.23
N PHE A 213 7.16 -8.07 8.88
CA PHE A 213 6.55 -9.37 9.14
C PHE A 213 6.23 -10.14 7.86
N LEU A 214 5.66 -9.46 6.86
CA LEU A 214 5.38 -10.10 5.57
C LEU A 214 6.68 -10.61 4.92
N ASP A 215 7.74 -9.81 4.92
CA ASP A 215 9.02 -10.17 4.33
C ASP A 215 9.64 -11.38 5.05
N GLU A 216 9.63 -11.40 6.38
CA GLU A 216 10.18 -12.51 7.16
C GLU A 216 9.35 -13.79 7.03
N VAL A 217 8.01 -13.70 7.00
CA VAL A 217 7.15 -14.86 6.78
C VAL A 217 7.39 -15.45 5.38
N ILE A 218 7.53 -14.61 4.35
CA ILE A 218 7.86 -15.08 2.99
C ILE A 218 9.25 -15.71 2.99
N PHE A 219 10.25 -15.04 3.57
CA PHE A 219 11.63 -15.51 3.62
C PHE A 219 11.73 -16.87 4.32
N THR A 220 11.19 -17.00 5.53
CA THR A 220 11.22 -18.24 6.30
C THR A 220 10.42 -19.35 5.64
N SER A 221 9.30 -19.03 4.99
CA SER A 221 8.51 -19.99 4.20
C SER A 221 9.30 -20.53 3.01
N VAL A 222 9.93 -19.65 2.23
CA VAL A 222 10.78 -20.05 1.09
C VAL A 222 12.00 -20.83 1.57
N PHE A 223 12.62 -20.40 2.66
CA PHE A 223 13.77 -21.07 3.24
C PHE A 223 13.41 -22.49 3.73
N ASN A 224 12.29 -22.65 4.44
CA ASN A 224 11.77 -23.96 4.85
C ASN A 224 11.45 -24.85 3.63
N LEU A 225 10.90 -24.28 2.55
CA LEU A 225 10.61 -25.02 1.32
C LEU A 225 11.90 -25.48 0.62
N VAL A 226 12.91 -24.64 0.53
CA VAL A 226 14.17 -24.94 -0.20
C VAL A 226 15.07 -25.86 0.60
N GLU A 227 15.26 -25.59 1.89
CA GLU A 227 16.22 -26.34 2.72
C GLU A 227 15.60 -27.62 3.30
N LYS A 228 14.35 -27.56 3.76
CA LYS A 228 13.69 -28.68 4.44
C LYS A 228 12.70 -29.43 3.55
N SER A 229 12.48 -28.98 2.30
CA SER A 229 11.45 -29.53 1.39
C SER A 229 10.03 -29.54 2.00
N ASP A 230 9.77 -28.63 2.95
CA ASP A 230 8.48 -28.55 3.63
C ASP A 230 7.44 -27.90 2.71
N ARG A 231 6.50 -28.71 2.23
CA ARG A 231 5.41 -28.28 1.33
C ARG A 231 4.29 -27.55 2.04
N THR A 232 4.29 -27.47 3.37
CA THR A 232 3.28 -26.72 4.11
C THR A 232 3.41 -25.21 3.91
N MET A 233 4.55 -24.74 3.37
CA MET A 233 4.87 -23.33 3.12
C MET A 233 4.66 -22.44 4.36
N SER A 234 4.80 -23.01 5.56
CA SER A 234 4.65 -22.30 6.81
C SER A 234 5.84 -21.36 7.04
N GLY A 235 5.55 -20.09 7.31
CA GLY A 235 6.50 -19.07 7.70
C GLY A 235 6.33 -18.69 9.17
N HIS A 236 7.39 -18.18 9.77
CA HIS A 236 7.39 -17.72 11.15
C HIS A 236 8.22 -16.45 11.30
N THR A 237 7.95 -15.70 12.35
CA THR A 237 8.63 -14.43 12.67
C THR A 237 8.51 -14.16 14.17
N SER A 238 9.45 -13.41 14.74
CA SER A 238 9.36 -12.93 16.13
C SER A 238 8.65 -11.57 16.19
N LEU A 239 7.89 -11.28 17.24
CA LEU A 239 7.37 -9.91 17.44
C LEU A 239 8.46 -8.83 17.51
N TRP A 240 9.69 -9.20 17.90
CA TRP A 240 10.84 -8.29 17.89
C TRP A 240 11.21 -7.84 16.47
N SER A 241 10.93 -8.67 15.47
CA SER A 241 11.15 -8.35 14.05
C SER A 241 10.31 -7.16 13.58
N PHE A 242 9.11 -6.95 14.14
CA PHE A 242 8.31 -5.75 13.85
C PHE A 242 9.09 -4.49 14.19
N LEU A 243 9.68 -4.45 15.39
CA LEU A 243 10.42 -3.30 15.87
C LEU A 243 11.73 -3.16 15.11
N MET A 244 12.46 -4.26 14.90
CA MET A 244 13.75 -4.26 14.25
C MET A 244 13.65 -3.85 12.77
N TYR A 245 12.82 -4.51 11.98
CA TYR A 245 12.62 -4.18 10.56
C TYR A 245 11.83 -2.88 10.37
N GLY A 246 10.79 -2.65 11.18
CA GLY A 246 10.01 -1.42 11.12
C GLY A 246 10.85 -0.17 11.38
N SER A 247 11.74 -0.22 12.38
CA SER A 247 12.65 0.89 12.68
C SER A 247 13.76 1.03 11.63
N CYS A 248 14.33 -0.08 11.16
CA CYS A 248 15.34 -0.08 10.10
C CYS A 248 14.80 0.60 8.84
N SER A 249 13.68 0.12 8.31
CA SER A 249 13.07 0.63 7.10
C SER A 249 12.57 2.07 7.24
N PHE A 250 12.11 2.46 8.43
CA PHE A 250 11.76 3.86 8.72
C PHE A 250 12.98 4.79 8.65
N VAL A 251 14.12 4.40 9.20
CA VAL A 251 15.36 5.20 9.13
C VAL A 251 15.93 5.20 7.70
N VAL A 252 15.91 4.06 7.02
CA VAL A 252 16.32 3.95 5.61
C VAL A 252 15.43 4.82 4.72
N GLU A 253 14.12 4.93 4.97
CA GLU A 253 13.24 5.89 4.25
C GLU A 253 13.73 7.33 4.45
N LYS A 254 14.10 7.74 5.68
CA LYS A 254 14.64 9.09 5.91
C LYS A 254 15.97 9.31 5.20
N LEU A 255 16.83 8.30 5.21
CA LEU A 255 18.09 8.33 4.50
C LEU A 255 17.85 8.42 2.98
N TYR A 256 16.88 7.69 2.45
CA TYR A 256 16.43 7.79 1.06
C TYR A 256 16.00 9.22 0.75
N LEU A 257 15.12 9.83 1.56
CA LEU A 257 14.64 11.20 1.32
C LEU A 257 15.80 12.21 1.31
N HIS A 258 16.73 12.09 2.25
CA HIS A 258 17.89 12.97 2.33
C HIS A 258 18.85 12.78 1.15
N LEU A 259 19.26 11.55 0.86
CA LEU A 259 20.23 11.27 -0.20
C LEU A 259 19.65 11.53 -1.60
N HIS A 260 18.37 11.19 -1.81
CA HIS A 260 17.70 11.39 -3.09
C HIS A 260 17.40 12.86 -3.35
N PHE A 261 16.63 13.51 -2.46
CA PHE A 261 16.09 14.84 -2.73
C PHE A 261 17.03 15.96 -2.31
N SER A 262 17.78 15.80 -1.21
CA SER A 262 18.72 16.85 -0.78
C SER A 262 20.06 16.77 -1.50
N ARG A 263 20.58 15.55 -1.75
CA ARG A 263 21.89 15.37 -2.37
C ARG A 263 21.86 14.98 -3.85
N GLY A 264 20.70 14.61 -4.41
CA GLY A 264 20.58 14.21 -5.81
C GLY A 264 21.29 12.89 -6.15
N TRP A 265 21.51 12.01 -5.16
CA TRP A 265 22.26 10.78 -5.39
C TRP A 265 21.39 9.73 -6.10
N GLY A 266 21.92 9.20 -7.20
CA GLY A 266 21.32 8.04 -7.88
C GLY A 266 21.41 6.75 -7.05
N THR A 267 20.56 5.79 -7.40
CA THR A 267 20.39 4.50 -6.69
C THR A 267 21.72 3.80 -6.37
N CYS A 268 22.64 3.69 -7.32
CA CYS A 268 23.92 2.99 -7.13
C CYS A 268 24.80 3.57 -6.01
N ARG A 269 24.70 4.89 -5.73
CA ARG A 269 25.46 5.52 -4.64
C ARG A 269 24.79 5.37 -3.28
N ARG A 270 23.47 5.16 -3.25
CA ARG A 270 22.69 5.02 -2.01
C ARG A 270 22.74 3.59 -1.47
N LEU A 271 22.67 2.60 -2.36
CA LEU A 271 22.64 1.17 -2.03
C LEU A 271 23.74 0.74 -1.04
N PRO A 272 25.03 1.07 -1.27
CA PRO A 272 26.09 0.68 -0.33
C PRO A 272 25.86 1.25 1.07
N ILE A 273 25.33 2.47 1.19
CA ILE A 273 25.03 3.09 2.49
C ILE A 273 23.90 2.34 3.19
N TYR A 274 22.83 2.00 2.47
CA TYR A 274 21.73 1.22 3.04
C TYR A 274 22.22 -0.12 3.54
N ILE A 275 23.03 -0.83 2.76
CA ILE A 275 23.55 -2.15 3.13
C ILE A 275 24.44 -2.05 4.37
N CYS A 276 25.37 -1.08 4.41
CA CYS A 276 26.19 -0.84 5.61
C CYS A 276 25.32 -0.54 6.84
N PHE A 277 24.27 0.28 6.67
CA PHE A 277 23.33 0.59 7.73
C PHE A 277 22.55 -0.64 8.19
N ILE A 278 22.03 -1.45 7.26
CA ILE A 278 21.29 -2.69 7.54
C ILE A 278 22.17 -3.66 8.34
N TYR A 279 23.41 -3.90 7.92
CA TYR A 279 24.32 -4.77 8.67
C TYR A 279 24.63 -4.23 10.07
N ALA A 280 24.87 -2.93 10.20
CA ALA A 280 25.10 -2.33 11.51
C ALA A 280 23.85 -2.42 12.42
N TRP A 281 22.66 -2.26 11.83
CA TRP A 281 21.38 -2.32 12.53
C TRP A 281 21.06 -3.75 13.00
N GLU A 282 21.18 -4.73 12.10
CA GLU A 282 21.00 -6.16 12.38
C GLU A 282 21.97 -6.61 13.47
N PHE A 283 23.25 -6.23 13.37
CA PHE A 283 24.24 -6.53 14.41
C PHE A 283 23.89 -5.92 15.76
N SER A 284 23.46 -4.65 15.78
CA SER A 284 23.09 -3.94 17.01
C SER A 284 21.87 -4.58 17.69
N TRP A 285 20.82 -4.89 16.93
CA TRP A 285 19.65 -5.58 17.46
C TRP A 285 19.97 -7.00 17.91
N GLY A 286 20.81 -7.71 17.15
CA GLY A 286 21.30 -9.03 17.54
C GLY A 286 22.02 -9.02 18.89
N LEU A 287 22.89 -8.02 19.13
CA LEU A 287 23.55 -7.85 20.42
C LEU A 287 22.57 -7.58 21.56
N VAL A 288 21.61 -6.68 21.35
CA VAL A 288 20.61 -6.33 22.36
C VAL A 288 19.72 -7.53 22.69
N LEU A 289 19.17 -8.19 21.67
CA LEU A 289 18.27 -9.34 21.86
C LEU A 289 18.99 -10.55 22.47
N ARG A 290 20.28 -10.74 22.17
CA ARG A 290 21.10 -11.79 22.79
C ARG A 290 21.27 -11.60 24.30
N GLN A 291 21.21 -10.36 24.83
CA GLN A 291 21.24 -10.13 26.28
C GLN A 291 19.99 -10.64 27.00
N PHE A 292 18.87 -10.79 26.27
CA PHE A 292 17.58 -11.24 26.81
C PHE A 292 17.20 -12.66 26.36
N ASP A 293 18.12 -13.41 25.74
CA ASP A 293 17.86 -14.71 25.10
C ASP A 293 16.69 -14.68 24.07
N ALA A 294 16.46 -13.50 23.49
CA ALA A 294 15.36 -13.22 22.57
C ALA A 294 15.81 -13.19 21.10
N CYS A 295 17.11 -13.41 20.82
CA CYS A 295 17.64 -13.44 19.47
C CYS A 295 17.10 -14.67 18.72
N SER A 296 16.34 -14.45 17.65
CA SER A 296 15.69 -15.51 16.88
C SER A 296 16.57 -16.14 15.80
N TRP A 297 17.74 -15.57 15.51
CA TRP A 297 18.65 -16.06 14.49
C TRP A 297 20.06 -16.32 15.03
N ASP A 298 20.74 -17.27 14.41
CA ASP A 298 22.16 -17.57 14.60
C ASP A 298 22.79 -18.01 13.28
N TYR A 299 23.75 -17.23 12.80
CA TYR A 299 24.48 -17.46 11.56
C TYR A 299 25.84 -18.12 11.76
N SER A 300 26.17 -18.62 12.95
CA SER A 300 27.47 -19.21 13.27
C SER A 300 27.89 -20.34 12.33
N HIS A 301 26.93 -21.06 11.75
CA HIS A 301 27.16 -22.12 10.76
C HIS A 301 27.54 -21.62 9.35
N TYR A 302 27.37 -20.33 9.03
CA TYR A 302 27.68 -19.79 7.71
C TYR A 302 29.10 -19.24 7.65
N PRO A 303 29.81 -19.37 6.51
CA PRO A 303 31.12 -18.77 6.33
C PRO A 303 31.02 -17.24 6.33
N HIS A 304 32.08 -16.55 6.74
CA HIS A 304 32.14 -15.08 6.83
C HIS A 304 31.06 -14.47 7.74
N ASN A 305 30.62 -15.22 8.75
CA ASN A 305 29.79 -14.68 9.82
C ASN A 305 30.62 -13.84 10.80
N PHE A 306 29.98 -12.87 11.43
CA PHE A 306 30.57 -12.10 12.52
C PHE A 306 29.73 -12.29 13.79
N MET A 307 30.33 -12.92 14.81
CA MET A 307 29.70 -13.29 16.09
C MET A 307 28.40 -14.12 15.94
N GLY A 308 28.19 -14.79 14.80
CA GLY A 308 26.93 -15.44 14.45
C GLY A 308 25.74 -14.50 14.31
N LEU A 309 25.93 -13.17 14.31
CA LEU A 309 24.84 -12.18 14.28
C LEU A 309 24.58 -11.63 12.88
N ILE A 310 25.62 -11.52 12.07
CA ILE A 310 25.53 -11.10 10.66
C ILE A 310 26.36 -12.04 9.79
N THR A 311 25.97 -12.18 8.52
CA THR A 311 26.75 -12.92 7.52
C THR A 311 26.89 -12.14 6.22
N LEU A 312 28.11 -12.07 5.70
CA LEU A 312 28.37 -11.45 4.40
C LEU A 312 27.78 -12.24 3.23
N LEU A 313 27.41 -13.50 3.46
CA LEU A 313 26.74 -14.33 2.45
C LEU A 313 25.37 -13.75 2.04
N TYR A 314 24.72 -12.99 2.91
CA TYR A 314 23.41 -12.38 2.63
C TYR A 314 23.50 -11.06 1.86
N LEU A 315 24.72 -10.61 1.50
CA LEU A 315 24.93 -9.39 0.72
C LEU A 315 24.07 -9.32 -0.56
N PRO A 316 23.93 -10.38 -1.38
CA PRO A 316 23.05 -10.34 -2.55
C PRO A 316 21.58 -10.09 -2.16
N GLY A 317 21.12 -10.70 -1.06
CA GLY A 317 19.79 -10.46 -0.51
C GLY A 317 19.59 -9.00 -0.08
N TRP A 318 20.58 -8.41 0.60
CA TRP A 318 20.52 -7.01 1.01
C TRP A 318 20.55 -6.03 -0.14
N VAL A 319 21.24 -6.35 -1.24
CA VAL A 319 21.18 -5.55 -2.48
C VAL A 319 19.76 -5.55 -3.03
N CYS A 320 19.14 -6.73 -3.17
CA CYS A 320 17.75 -6.85 -3.64
C CYS A 320 16.78 -6.12 -2.73
N LEU A 321 16.91 -6.28 -1.41
CA LEU A 321 16.05 -5.62 -0.43
C LEU A 321 16.23 -4.10 -0.44
N SER A 322 17.46 -3.61 -0.63
CA SER A 322 17.76 -2.18 -0.74
C SER A 322 17.12 -1.54 -1.98
N LEU A 323 17.15 -2.23 -3.12
CA LEU A 323 16.45 -1.80 -4.35
C LEU A 323 14.94 -1.79 -4.14
N TYR A 324 14.42 -2.84 -3.49
CA TYR A 324 13.02 -2.95 -3.17
C TYR A 324 12.56 -1.84 -2.21
N GLN A 325 13.35 -1.52 -1.18
CA GLN A 325 13.09 -0.43 -0.24
C GLN A 325 13.08 0.94 -0.93
N ASP A 326 13.94 1.18 -1.92
CA ASP A 326 13.90 2.38 -2.75
C ASP A 326 12.58 2.46 -3.54
N MET A 327 12.17 1.38 -4.20
CA MET A 327 10.89 1.31 -4.92
C MET A 327 9.71 1.57 -3.98
N LEU A 328 9.71 0.91 -2.83
CA LEU A 328 8.70 1.04 -1.81
C LEU A 328 8.60 2.48 -1.30
N SER A 329 9.72 3.12 -0.96
CA SER A 329 9.76 4.52 -0.52
C SER A 329 9.15 5.46 -1.57
N ASN A 330 9.43 5.25 -2.85
CA ASN A 330 8.79 6.00 -3.94
C ASN A 330 7.26 5.80 -3.97
N VAL A 331 6.79 4.57 -3.78
CA VAL A 331 5.35 4.26 -3.73
C VAL A 331 4.68 4.92 -2.52
N LEU A 332 5.29 4.89 -1.34
CA LEU A 332 4.72 5.53 -0.14
C LEU A 332 4.60 7.05 -0.28
N LEU A 333 5.52 7.70 -1.00
CA LEU A 333 5.44 9.14 -1.26
C LEU A 333 4.20 9.54 -2.07
N ARG A 334 3.68 8.61 -2.89
CA ARG A 334 2.45 8.77 -3.67
C ARG A 334 1.19 8.60 -2.83
N ILE A 335 1.30 8.15 -1.59
CA ILE A 335 0.18 7.97 -0.67
C ILE A 335 0.01 9.22 0.18
N LYS A 336 -1.13 9.89 0.03
CA LYS A 336 -1.53 11.05 0.83
C LYS A 336 -2.63 10.65 1.80
N HIS A 337 -2.60 11.22 3.01
CA HIS A 337 -3.62 10.97 4.02
C HIS A 337 -4.57 12.16 4.13
N VAL A 338 -5.87 11.91 4.01
CA VAL A 338 -6.90 12.92 4.23
C VAL A 338 -7.26 12.96 5.72
N PRO A 339 -6.96 14.06 6.44
CA PRO A 339 -7.38 14.20 7.83
C PRO A 339 -8.91 14.15 7.93
N ALA A 340 -9.43 13.63 9.04
CA ALA A 340 -10.86 13.67 9.29
C ALA A 340 -11.29 15.13 9.43
N ASP A 341 -12.32 15.55 8.71
CA ASP A 341 -12.91 16.87 8.86
C ASP A 341 -13.24 17.09 10.34
N ILE A 342 -12.68 18.13 10.95
CA ILE A 342 -13.08 18.57 12.28
C ILE A 342 -14.54 19.02 12.15
N PRO A 343 -15.49 18.42 12.88
CA PRO A 343 -16.87 18.90 12.87
C PRO A 343 -16.90 20.27 13.54
N GLY A 344 -16.80 21.33 12.73
CA GLY A 344 -16.67 22.70 13.23
C GLY A 344 -16.81 23.82 12.18
N SER A 345 -16.50 23.59 10.90
CA SER A 345 -16.83 24.60 9.87
C SER A 345 -18.28 24.42 9.41
N SER A 346 -19.21 24.77 10.30
CA SER A 346 -20.62 24.92 9.96
C SER A 346 -20.74 25.93 8.82
N ASN A 347 -21.40 25.48 7.77
CA ASN A 347 -21.83 26.25 6.61
C ASN A 347 -22.88 27.29 7.05
N LYS A 348 -22.46 28.33 7.79
CA LYS A 348 -23.16 29.63 7.79
C LYS A 348 -22.72 30.29 6.50
N ASP A 349 -23.59 30.24 5.48
CA ASP A 349 -23.73 31.23 4.40
C ASP A 349 -24.57 30.62 3.27
N LYS A 350 -25.77 30.15 3.60
CA LYS A 350 -26.87 29.91 2.65
C LYS A 350 -28.20 30.13 3.36
N ASN A 351 -28.52 31.38 3.67
CA ASN A 351 -29.89 31.90 3.77
C ASN A 351 -29.85 33.39 4.08
N THR A 352 -29.76 34.21 3.02
CA THR A 352 -30.29 35.58 3.01
C THR A 352 -30.38 36.03 1.56
N THR A 353 -31.46 35.65 0.88
CA THR A 353 -32.03 36.43 -0.22
C THR A 353 -33.53 36.17 -0.19
N GLU A 354 -34.22 36.86 0.71
CA GLU A 354 -35.65 37.16 0.55
C GLU A 354 -35.78 38.68 0.62
N ASP A 355 -36.12 39.26 -0.53
CA ASP A 355 -36.51 40.66 -0.68
C ASP A 355 -37.85 40.91 0.03
N PRO A 356 -38.05 42.07 0.68
CA PRO A 356 -39.34 42.43 1.26
C PRO A 356 -40.24 43.04 0.17
N VAL A 357 -41.32 42.35 -0.20
CA VAL A 357 -42.43 42.99 -0.93
C VAL A 357 -43.35 43.66 0.07
N LEU A 358 -43.37 44.98 -0.06
CA LEU A 358 -44.17 46.00 0.61
C LEU A 358 -45.68 45.70 0.53
N PHE A 359 -46.37 45.71 1.67
CA PHE A 359 -47.82 45.97 1.73
C PHE A 359 -48.04 47.40 2.21
N THR A 360 -48.60 48.23 1.34
CA THR A 360 -49.44 49.40 1.65
C THR A 360 -50.50 49.50 0.58
#